data_AF-A0AA36NQZ8-F1
#
_entry.id   AF-A0AA36NQZ8-F1
#
_cell.length_a   1.000
_cell.length_b   1.000
_cell.length_c   1.000
_cell.angle_alpha   90.00
_cell.angle_beta   90.00
_cell.angle_gamma   90.00
#
_symmetry.space_group_name_H-M   'P 1'
#
loop_
_entity.id
_entity.type
_entity.pdbx_description
1 polymer ?
#
loop_
_entity_poly.entity_id
_entity_poly.type
_entity_poly.pdbx_seq_one_letter_code
_entity_poly.pdbx_strand_id
1 'polypeptide(L)'
;MKKYFPFVIIIAYIISLFLPYASGISVETYQLTTISGISFLKNHWLVASILIVLLLIYQWRGKQSLVAGNVLLVLIGVILLYLYLIPFIGAFGESFMVGLRLIRDTLATSLMIGYYLSALFAFVGYFWLIKKRRK
;
A
#
# COMPACT_ATOMS: atom_id res chain seq x y z
N MET A 1 20.25 -14.48 -8.29
CA MET A 1 19.43 -13.31 -7.89
C MET A 1 17.91 -13.56 -7.85
N LYS A 2 17.30 -14.33 -8.78
CA LYS A 2 15.82 -14.54 -8.82
C LYS A 2 15.21 -15.21 -7.57
N LYS A 3 15.97 -16.04 -6.84
CA LYS A 3 15.47 -16.80 -5.67
C LYS A 3 15.21 -15.90 -4.44
N TYR A 4 16.01 -14.86 -4.24
CA TYR A 4 15.94 -13.98 -3.07
C TYR A 4 15.15 -12.69 -3.31
N PHE A 5 14.92 -12.33 -4.57
CA PHE A 5 14.19 -11.12 -4.96
C PHE A 5 12.89 -10.88 -4.15
N PRO A 6 11.95 -11.85 -4.02
CA PRO A 6 10.73 -11.61 -3.25
C PRO A 6 11.01 -11.34 -1.76
N PHE A 7 12.03 -11.97 -1.18
CA PHE A 7 12.40 -11.75 0.22
C PHE A 7 12.98 -10.35 0.43
N VAL A 8 13.85 -9.89 -0.48
CA VAL A 8 14.41 -8.53 -0.45
C VAL A 8 13.30 -7.49 -0.56
N ILE A 9 12.33 -7.68 -1.46
CA ILE A 9 11.19 -6.74 -1.61
C ILE A 9 10.33 -6.71 -0.34
N ILE A 10 10.04 -7.86 0.28
CA ILE A 10 9.26 -7.90 1.51
C ILE A 10 10.00 -7.20 2.65
N ILE A 11 11.31 -7.45 2.82
CA ILE A 11 12.11 -6.77 3.85
C ILE A 11 12.14 -5.26 3.60
N ALA A 12 12.43 -4.84 2.36
CA ALA A 12 12.47 -3.42 2.02
C ALA A 12 11.12 -2.73 2.26
N TYR A 13 10.01 -3.41 1.93
CA TYR A 13 8.67 -2.96 2.27
C TYR A 13 8.48 -2.82 3.78
N ILE A 14 8.82 -3.83 4.58
CA ILE A 14 8.69 -3.77 6.04
C ILE A 14 9.52 -2.62 6.62
N ILE A 15 10.78 -2.47 6.20
CA ILE A 15 11.66 -1.37 6.65
C ILE A 15 11.05 -0.01 6.30
N SER A 16 10.49 0.14 5.09
CA SER A 16 9.87 1.40 4.69
C SER A 16 8.68 1.83 5.56
N LEU A 17 7.99 0.88 6.20
CA LEU A 17 6.88 1.17 7.11
C LEU A 17 7.33 1.75 8.44
N PHE A 18 8.60 1.59 8.83
CA PHE A 18 9.15 2.22 10.02
C PHE A 18 9.62 3.66 9.77
N LEU A 19 9.71 4.07 8.50
CA LEU A 19 10.08 5.44 8.13
C LEU A 19 8.90 6.41 8.31
N PRO A 20 9.17 7.74 8.38
CA PRO A 20 8.13 8.76 8.37
C PRO A 20 7.25 8.59 7.11
N TYR A 21 5.95 8.36 7.32
CA TYR A 21 5.02 7.96 6.28
C TYR A 21 4.07 9.10 5.91
N ALA A 22 3.52 9.77 6.92
CA ALA A 22 2.71 10.96 6.74
C ALA A 22 2.98 11.97 7.87
N SER A 23 2.73 13.24 7.59
CA SER A 23 2.61 14.29 8.61
C SER A 23 1.15 14.43 9.03
N GLY A 24 0.94 14.81 10.28
CA GLY A 24 -0.38 15.08 10.83
C GLY A 24 -0.30 16.10 11.96
N ILE A 25 -1.46 16.44 12.52
CA ILE A 25 -1.55 17.30 13.71
C ILE A 25 -1.99 16.40 14.87
N SER A 26 -1.21 16.40 15.95
CA SER A 26 -1.60 15.71 17.19
C SER A 26 -2.82 16.40 17.79
N VAL A 27 -3.83 15.62 18.13
CA VAL A 27 -5.04 16.15 18.80
C VAL A 27 -4.74 16.59 20.23
N GLU A 28 -3.74 15.99 20.88
CA GLU A 28 -3.38 16.27 22.27
C GLU A 28 -2.52 17.53 22.41
N THR A 29 -1.58 17.73 21.48
CA THR A 29 -0.58 18.81 21.58
C THR A 29 -0.79 19.91 20.56
N TYR A 30 -1.68 19.73 19.58
CA TYR A 30 -1.89 20.62 18.43
C TYR A 30 -0.60 20.94 17.65
N GLN A 31 0.43 20.11 17.80
CA GLN A 31 1.70 20.23 17.10
C GLN A 31 1.77 19.27 15.92
N LEU A 32 2.64 19.61 14.96
CA LEU A 32 2.91 18.77 13.81
C LEU A 32 3.66 17.52 14.27
N THR A 33 3.12 16.36 13.93
CA THR A 33 3.69 15.06 14.29
C THR A 33 3.87 14.19 13.06
N THR A 34 4.85 13.30 13.13
CA THR A 34 5.11 12.30 12.09
C THR A 34 4.43 11.00 12.43
N ILE A 35 3.67 10.46 11.49
CA ILE A 35 3.02 9.17 11.56
C ILE A 35 3.88 8.17 10.79
N SER A 36 4.25 7.06 11.43
CA SER A 36 4.94 5.95 10.76
C SER A 36 3.96 5.11 9.94
N GLY A 37 4.47 4.36 8.96
CA GLY A 37 3.65 3.47 8.14
C GLY A 37 3.02 2.33 8.96
N ILE A 38 3.66 1.93 10.05
CA ILE A 38 3.10 0.96 11.01
C ILE A 38 1.91 1.56 11.74
N SER A 39 2.02 2.78 12.26
CA SER A 39 0.90 3.46 12.91
C SER A 39 -0.27 3.66 11.93
N PHE A 40 0.04 4.00 10.68
CA PHE A 40 -0.96 4.06 9.61
C PHE A 40 -1.65 2.71 9.37
N LEU A 41 -0.88 1.62 9.21
CA LEU A 41 -1.42 0.27 9.02
C LEU A 41 -2.22 -0.21 10.24
N LYS A 42 -1.84 0.17 11.46
CA LYS A 42 -2.59 -0.14 12.67
C LYS A 42 -4.01 0.44 12.62
N ASN A 43 -4.17 1.65 12.08
CA ASN A 43 -5.48 2.25 11.89
C ASN A 43 -6.31 1.55 10.79
N HIS A 44 -5.65 0.81 9.90
CA HIS A 44 -6.29 0.06 8.80
C HIS A 44 -6.03 -1.46 8.89
N TRP A 45 -5.91 -1.99 10.11
CA TRP A 45 -5.44 -3.35 10.38
C TRP A 45 -6.33 -4.44 9.76
N LEU A 46 -7.63 -4.21 9.65
CA LEU A 46 -8.58 -5.13 9.00
C LEU A 46 -8.22 -5.33 7.53
N VAL A 47 -8.01 -4.23 6.81
CA VAL A 47 -7.67 -4.25 5.38
C VAL A 47 -6.30 -4.88 5.16
N ALA A 48 -5.33 -4.56 6.02
CA ALA A 48 -4.01 -5.19 6.01
C ALA A 48 -4.09 -6.71 6.25
N SER A 49 -4.92 -7.15 7.20
CA SER A 49 -5.15 -8.56 7.50
C SER A 49 -5.76 -9.31 6.31
N ILE A 50 -6.76 -8.72 5.66
CA ILE A 50 -7.38 -9.29 4.46
C ILE A 50 -6.34 -9.44 3.35
N LEU A 51 -5.50 -8.42 3.12
CA LEU A 51 -4.43 -8.47 2.13
C LEU A 51 -3.45 -9.63 2.40
N ILE A 52 -3.03 -9.81 3.65
CA ILE A 52 -2.15 -10.91 4.05
C ILE A 52 -2.82 -12.26 3.77
N VAL A 53 -4.08 -12.44 4.16
CA VAL A 53 -4.84 -13.67 3.91
C VAL A 53 -4.93 -13.97 2.40
N LEU A 54 -5.26 -12.97 1.58
CA LEU A 54 -5.31 -13.13 0.13
C LEU A 54 -3.95 -13.51 -0.47
N LEU A 55 -2.85 -12.92 0.02
CA LEU A 55 -1.50 -13.27 -0.41
C LEU A 55 -1.13 -14.72 -0.06
N LEU A 56 -1.52 -15.20 1.13
CA LEU A 56 -1.32 -16.59 1.55
C LEU A 56 -2.14 -17.55 0.68
N ILE A 57 -3.42 -17.25 0.43
CA ILE A 57 -4.27 -18.05 -0.45
C ILE A 57 -3.70 -18.07 -1.87
N TYR A 58 -3.21 -16.92 -2.38
CA TYR A 58 -2.57 -16.83 -3.69
C TYR A 58 -1.31 -17.69 -3.79
N GLN A 59 -0.46 -17.68 -2.76
CA GLN A 59 0.74 -18.53 -2.69
C GLN A 59 0.39 -20.02 -2.72
N TRP A 60 -0.67 -20.41 -2.01
CA TRP A 60 -1.07 -21.81 -1.85
C TRP A 60 -1.87 -22.34 -3.04
N ARG A 61 -3.01 -21.70 -3.36
CA ARG A 61 -3.96 -22.16 -4.40
C ARG A 61 -3.85 -21.42 -5.71
N GLY A 62 -3.34 -20.19 -5.72
CA GLY A 62 -3.31 -19.34 -6.92
C GLY A 62 -2.52 -19.95 -8.09
N LYS A 63 -1.64 -20.92 -7.83
CA LYS A 63 -0.87 -21.65 -8.86
C LYS A 63 -1.62 -22.83 -9.49
N GLN A 64 -2.64 -23.36 -8.82
CA GLN A 64 -3.34 -24.58 -9.26
C GLN A 64 -4.45 -24.28 -10.28
N SER A 65 -5.04 -23.09 -10.22
CA SER A 65 -6.09 -22.65 -11.14
C SER A 65 -5.79 -21.28 -11.73
N LEU A 66 -5.87 -21.22 -13.07
CA LEU A 66 -5.58 -20.03 -13.87
C LEU A 66 -6.64 -18.93 -13.65
N VAL A 67 -7.91 -19.31 -13.51
CA VAL A 67 -9.00 -18.36 -13.20
C VAL A 67 -8.90 -17.88 -11.76
N ALA A 68 -8.86 -18.80 -10.79
CA ALA A 68 -8.92 -18.44 -9.37
C ALA A 68 -7.77 -17.52 -8.96
N GLY A 69 -6.55 -17.78 -9.43
CA GLY A 69 -5.45 -16.90 -9.08
C GLY A 69 -5.41 -15.57 -9.87
N ASN A 70 -6.05 -15.47 -11.04
CA ASN A 70 -6.23 -14.16 -11.71
C ASN A 70 -7.19 -13.30 -10.88
N VAL A 71 -8.30 -13.89 -10.42
CA VAL A 71 -9.24 -13.23 -9.51
C VAL A 71 -8.53 -12.77 -8.23
N LEU A 72 -7.72 -13.64 -7.62
CA LEU A 72 -6.93 -13.28 -6.43
C LEU A 72 -5.95 -12.13 -6.71
N LEU A 73 -5.26 -12.11 -7.86
CA LEU A 73 -4.38 -10.98 -8.22
C LEU A 73 -5.15 -9.67 -8.38
N VAL A 74 -6.35 -9.71 -8.98
CA VAL A 74 -7.20 -8.53 -9.10
C VAL A 74 -7.61 -8.05 -7.71
N LEU A 75 -8.09 -8.93 -6.83
CA LEU A 75 -8.47 -8.58 -5.46
C LEU A 75 -7.30 -7.99 -4.66
N ILE A 76 -6.12 -8.62 -4.73
CA ILE A 76 -4.90 -8.10 -4.10
C ILE A 76 -4.57 -6.70 -4.65
N GLY A 77 -4.67 -6.51 -5.97
CA GLY A 77 -4.41 -5.22 -6.61
C GLY A 77 -5.39 -4.14 -6.16
N VAL A 78 -6.68 -4.44 -6.09
CA VAL A 78 -7.72 -3.53 -5.60
C VAL A 78 -7.48 -3.13 -4.15
N ILE A 79 -7.14 -4.06 -3.27
CA ILE A 79 -6.86 -3.76 -1.87
C ILE A 79 -5.58 -2.94 -1.71
N LEU A 80 -4.53 -3.26 -2.47
CA LEU A 80 -3.32 -2.45 -2.50
C LEU A 80 -3.61 -1.01 -2.94
N LEU A 81 -4.34 -0.84 -4.04
CA LEU A 81 -4.75 0.47 -4.52
C LEU A 81 -5.56 1.22 -3.46
N TYR A 82 -6.53 0.55 -2.84
CA TYR A 82 -7.32 1.14 -1.76
C TYR A 82 -6.43 1.65 -0.62
N LEU A 83 -5.51 0.82 -0.10
CA LEU A 83 -4.62 1.20 1.00
C LEU A 83 -3.78 2.45 0.67
N TYR A 84 -3.27 2.54 -0.55
CA TYR A 84 -2.48 3.69 -0.99
C TYR A 84 -3.31 4.92 -1.37
N LEU A 85 -4.60 4.75 -1.65
CA LEU A 85 -5.52 5.85 -1.94
C LEU A 85 -6.17 6.46 -0.70
N ILE A 86 -6.09 5.81 0.47
CA ILE A 86 -6.65 6.33 1.73
C ILE A 86 -6.29 7.80 2.00
N PRO A 87 -5.03 8.25 1.87
CA PRO A 87 -4.67 9.66 2.12
C PRO A 87 -5.41 10.66 1.22
N PHE A 88 -5.97 10.20 0.10
CA PHE A 88 -6.65 11.01 -0.89
C PHE A 88 -8.18 10.87 -0.82
N ILE A 89 -8.73 10.15 0.15
CA ILE A 89 -10.16 9.80 0.16
C ILE A 89 -11.06 11.04 0.14
N GLY A 90 -10.64 12.13 0.81
CA GLY A 90 -11.35 13.41 0.82
C GLY A 90 -11.38 14.12 -0.53
N ALA A 91 -10.47 13.81 -1.45
CA ALA A 91 -10.45 14.42 -2.78
C ALA A 91 -11.51 13.83 -3.73
N PHE A 92 -11.99 12.61 -3.48
CA PHE A 92 -12.93 11.91 -4.38
C PHE A 92 -14.40 12.30 -4.18
N GLY A 93 -14.73 13.04 -3.11
CA GLY A 93 -16.07 13.59 -2.87
C GLY A 93 -16.25 15.03 -3.37
N GLU A 94 -15.19 15.63 -3.90
CA GLU A 94 -15.13 17.06 -4.23
C GLU A 94 -15.28 17.32 -5.73
N SER A 95 -15.55 18.58 -6.10
CA SER A 95 -15.49 19.00 -7.50
C SER A 95 -14.09 18.75 -8.09
N PHE A 96 -14.01 18.48 -9.40
CA PHE A 96 -12.76 18.06 -10.06
C PHE A 96 -11.55 18.96 -9.73
N MET A 97 -11.71 20.28 -9.79
CA MET A 97 -10.62 21.23 -9.51
C MET A 97 -10.20 21.24 -8.03
N VAL A 98 -11.16 21.08 -7.12
CA VAL A 98 -10.90 20.99 -5.68
C VAL A 98 -10.23 19.67 -5.34
N GLY A 99 -10.70 18.56 -5.90
CA GLY A 99 -10.09 17.24 -5.77
C GLY A 99 -8.64 17.22 -6.27
N LEU A 100 -8.36 17.78 -7.44
CA LEU A 100 -6.98 17.90 -7.96
C LEU A 100 -6.08 18.71 -7.02
N ARG A 101 -6.59 19.80 -6.45
CA ARG A 101 -5.85 20.61 -5.49
C ARG A 101 -5.54 19.82 -4.22
N LEU A 102 -6.53 19.12 -3.66
CA LEU A 102 -6.34 18.28 -2.48
C LEU A 102 -5.33 17.16 -2.72
N ILE A 103 -5.38 16.50 -3.89
CA ILE A 103 -4.39 15.48 -4.26
C ILE A 103 -2.99 16.09 -4.30
N ARG A 104 -2.83 17.24 -4.96
CA ARG A 104 -1.55 17.94 -5.05
C ARG A 104 -1.04 18.32 -3.65
N ASP A 105 -1.89 18.89 -2.82
CA ASP A 105 -1.50 19.36 -1.49
C ASP A 105 -1.11 18.16 -0.61
N THR A 106 -1.90 17.08 -0.61
CA THR A 106 -1.57 15.84 0.11
C THR A 106 -0.24 15.24 -0.35
N LEU A 107 0.03 15.23 -1.66
CA LEU A 107 1.32 14.77 -2.20
C LEU A 107 2.48 15.70 -1.81
N ALA A 108 2.25 17.01 -1.70
CA ALA A 108 3.32 17.97 -1.46
C ALA A 108 3.68 18.12 0.02
N THR A 109 2.71 17.99 0.92
CA THR A 109 2.85 18.43 2.32
C THR A 109 2.51 17.36 3.35
N SER A 110 1.63 16.42 3.01
CA SER A 110 1.12 15.42 3.96
C SER A 110 1.86 14.09 3.89
N LEU A 111 2.36 13.70 2.73
CA LEU A 111 3.03 12.41 2.52
C LEU A 111 4.56 12.55 2.63
N MET A 112 5.19 11.56 3.24
CA MET A 112 6.63 11.54 3.49
C MET A 112 7.30 10.35 2.78
N ILE A 113 8.63 10.30 2.83
CA ILE A 113 9.44 9.32 2.09
C ILE A 113 9.03 7.86 2.32
N GLY A 114 8.58 7.53 3.54
CA GLY A 114 8.11 6.19 3.89
C GLY A 114 6.91 5.74 3.06
N TYR A 115 5.96 6.64 2.77
CA TYR A 115 4.81 6.34 1.90
C TYR A 115 5.25 6.00 0.47
N TYR A 116 6.14 6.80 -0.10
CA TYR A 116 6.59 6.58 -1.48
C TYR A 116 7.40 5.31 -1.63
N LEU A 117 8.29 5.02 -0.66
CA LEU A 117 9.08 3.79 -0.65
C LEU A 117 8.20 2.56 -0.43
N SER A 118 7.25 2.60 0.49
CA SER A 118 6.36 1.48 0.73
C SER A 118 5.47 1.21 -0.49
N ALA A 119 4.92 2.27 -1.11
CA ALA A 119 4.17 2.17 -2.35
C ALA A 119 5.02 1.52 -3.44
N LEU A 120 6.23 2.02 -3.66
CA LEU A 120 7.15 1.48 -4.65
C LEU A 120 7.40 -0.02 -4.44
N PHE A 121 7.75 -0.44 -3.22
CA PHE A 121 8.03 -1.86 -2.95
C PHE A 121 6.77 -2.73 -3.05
N ALA A 122 5.61 -2.23 -2.62
CA ALA A 122 4.35 -2.94 -2.76
C ALA A 122 3.97 -3.15 -4.24
N PHE A 123 4.08 -2.11 -5.08
CA PHE A 123 3.79 -2.22 -6.51
C PHE A 123 4.82 -3.09 -7.24
N VAL A 124 6.11 -2.96 -6.93
CA VAL A 124 7.15 -3.84 -7.49
C VAL A 124 6.88 -5.30 -7.11
N GLY A 125 6.52 -5.57 -5.86
CA GLY A 125 6.12 -6.90 -5.39
C GLY A 125 4.89 -7.42 -6.14
N TYR A 126 3.88 -6.58 -6.33
CA TYR A 126 2.66 -6.91 -7.07
C TYR A 126 2.94 -7.25 -8.54
N PHE A 127 3.70 -6.41 -9.26
CA PHE A 127 4.11 -6.67 -10.64
C PHE A 127 4.93 -7.95 -10.77
N TRP A 128 5.77 -8.25 -9.77
CA TRP A 128 6.48 -9.51 -9.73
C TRP A 128 5.53 -10.72 -9.61
N LEU A 129 4.47 -10.64 -8.79
CA LEU A 129 3.46 -11.70 -8.69
C LEU A 129 2.74 -11.93 -10.03
N ILE A 130 2.41 -10.87 -10.77
CA ILE A 130 1.84 -10.94 -12.12
C ILE A 130 2.82 -11.62 -13.07
N LYS A 131 4.07 -11.16 -13.10
CA LYS A 131 5.12 -11.69 -13.98
C LYS A 131 5.40 -13.18 -13.71
N LYS A 132 5.41 -13.58 -12.44
CA LYS A 132 5.60 -14.98 -12.02
C LYS A 132 4.47 -15.88 -12.51
N ARG A 133 3.24 -15.37 -12.62
CA ARG A 133 2.08 -16.14 -13.07
C ARG A 133 2.06 -16.38 -14.57
N ARG A 134 2.61 -15.45 -15.35
CA ARG A 134 2.69 -15.55 -16.82
C ARG A 134 3.81 -16.50 -17.30
N LYS A 135 4.60 -17.05 -16.38
CA LYS A 135 5.71 -17.98 -16.64
C LYS A 135 5.40 -19.33 -16.02
#